data_AF-V4ZTI9-F1
#
_entry.id   AF-V4ZTI9-F1
#
_cell.length_a   1.000
_cell.length_b   1.000
_cell.length_c   1.000
_cell.angle_alpha   90.00
_cell.angle_beta   90.00
_cell.angle_gamma   90.00
#
_symmetry.space_group_name_H-M   'P 1'
#
loop_
_entity.id
_entity.type
_entity.pdbx_description
1 polymer ?
#
loop_
_entity_poly.entity_id
_entity_poly.type
_entity_poly.pdbx_seq_one_letter_code
_entity_poly.pdbx_strand_id
1 'polypeptide(L)'
;MNLEDLRERRRHERERDSLGQLPESFYRDAADYISGLKTARERAANEADDPYGDPEVRRLTDELQSATEVVESLYERRVGKVVKHASFAAADMPHDSEGLTDEERALFDDLVERIRDSRSQVLGALEESGSGEATDRSAAPDAPTEAPEPAPERREPTDGSGDPLPASDDPAGMLAEAMGGGQDDDPRVDGGETEPPAPGGEHDPVTSDERAAGNGRGPGVPDDETAERPDAGARPDDDPAAERTTVRITADVGEIYGVDDRSYRLEAEDVVSLPADNAAPLVEKDAAERL
;
A
#
# COMPACT_ATOMS: atom_id res chain seq x y z
N MET A 1 -19.94 8.74 -12.06
CA MET A 1 -18.87 9.20 -11.16
C MET A 1 -19.42 10.35 -10.33
N ASN A 2 -19.24 10.29 -9.01
CA ASN A 2 -19.55 11.38 -8.07
C ASN A 2 -18.44 11.43 -6.98
N LEU A 3 -18.50 12.40 -6.06
CA LEU A 3 -17.50 12.56 -5.00
C LEU A 3 -17.44 11.36 -4.02
N GLU A 4 -18.57 10.72 -3.73
CA GLU A 4 -18.63 9.53 -2.86
C GLU A 4 -17.87 8.36 -3.51
N ASP A 5 -18.11 8.11 -4.80
CA ASP A 5 -17.43 7.07 -5.58
C ASP A 5 -15.90 7.27 -5.55
N LEU A 6 -15.44 8.53 -5.66
CA LEU A 6 -14.02 8.87 -5.62
C LEU A 6 -13.42 8.60 -4.24
N ARG A 7 -14.13 8.96 -3.17
CA ARG A 7 -13.69 8.73 -1.78
C ARG A 7 -13.63 7.26 -1.43
N GLU A 8 -14.60 6.47 -1.87
CA GLU A 8 -14.63 5.01 -1.69
C GLU A 8 -13.41 4.35 -2.36
N ARG A 9 -13.14 4.71 -3.62
CA ARG A 9 -11.97 4.21 -4.36
C ARG A 9 -10.65 4.59 -3.70
N ARG A 10 -10.51 5.84 -3.24
CA ARG A 10 -9.34 6.30 -2.47
C ARG A 10 -9.16 5.49 -1.18
N ARG A 11 -10.23 5.18 -0.47
CA ARG A 11 -10.17 4.36 0.75
C ARG A 11 -9.63 2.96 0.44
N HIS A 12 -10.21 2.29 -0.55
CA HIS A 12 -9.75 0.96 -0.96
C HIS A 12 -8.31 0.95 -1.46
N GLU A 13 -7.86 2.02 -2.13
CA GLU A 13 -6.47 2.14 -2.58
C GLU A 13 -5.49 2.29 -1.41
N ARG A 14 -5.90 2.93 -0.30
CA ARG A 14 -5.07 3.09 0.90
C ARG A 14 -4.96 1.82 1.74
N GLU A 15 -6.01 1.00 1.75
CA GLU A 15 -6.10 -0.21 2.59
C GLU A 15 -5.32 -1.39 2.02
N ARG A 16 -4.98 -1.37 0.73
CA ARG A 16 -4.28 -2.47 0.06
C ARG A 16 -2.96 -2.00 -0.51
N ASP A 17 -1.95 -2.86 -0.46
CA ASP A 17 -0.66 -2.60 -1.11
C ASP A 17 -0.66 -3.01 -2.60
N SER A 18 -1.62 -3.84 -3.02
CA SER A 18 -1.86 -4.14 -4.44
C SER A 18 -2.64 -3.01 -5.12
N LEU A 19 -2.54 -2.93 -6.45
CA LEU A 19 -3.34 -2.01 -7.25
C LEU A 19 -4.81 -2.38 -7.11
N GLY A 20 -5.63 -1.43 -6.63
CA GLY A 20 -7.08 -1.63 -6.62
C GLY A 20 -7.61 -1.78 -8.05
N GLN A 21 -8.65 -2.60 -8.25
CA GLN A 21 -9.30 -2.74 -9.55
C GLN A 21 -10.06 -1.45 -9.90
N LEU A 22 -9.43 -0.60 -10.71
CA LEU A 22 -10.08 0.55 -11.33
C LEU A 22 -10.54 0.19 -12.75
N PRO A 23 -11.70 0.70 -13.20
CA PRO A 23 -12.08 0.66 -14.61
C PRO A 23 -11.03 1.39 -15.46
N GLU A 24 -10.79 0.89 -16.67
CA GLU A 24 -9.83 1.46 -17.63
C GLU A 24 -10.10 2.96 -17.92
N SER A 25 -11.38 3.35 -17.96
CA SER A 25 -11.83 4.73 -18.21
C SER A 25 -11.78 5.66 -17.00
N PHE A 26 -11.31 5.21 -15.85
CA PHE A 26 -11.50 5.93 -14.58
C PHE A 26 -11.04 7.39 -14.63
N TYR A 27 -9.82 7.66 -15.12
CA TYR A 27 -9.29 9.02 -15.16
C TYR A 27 -10.08 9.91 -16.14
N ARG A 28 -10.57 9.35 -17.24
CA ARG A 28 -11.48 10.05 -18.16
C ARG A 28 -12.79 10.40 -17.48
N ASP A 29 -13.41 9.45 -16.77
CA ASP A 29 -14.67 9.66 -16.07
C ASP A 29 -14.52 10.70 -14.93
N ALA A 30 -13.39 10.68 -14.22
CA ALA A 30 -13.05 11.66 -13.19
C ALA A 30 -12.83 13.06 -13.79
N ALA A 31 -12.14 13.15 -14.93
CA ALA A 31 -11.93 14.41 -15.65
C ALA A 31 -13.25 15.02 -16.13
N ASP A 32 -14.15 14.19 -16.68
CA ASP A 32 -15.49 14.61 -17.11
C ASP A 32 -16.31 15.13 -15.92
N TYR A 33 -16.24 14.45 -14.77
CA TYR A 33 -16.90 14.88 -13.55
C TYR A 33 -16.39 16.24 -13.05
N ILE A 34 -15.07 16.41 -12.93
CA ILE A 34 -14.44 17.67 -12.49
C ILE A 34 -14.76 18.81 -13.47
N SER A 35 -14.74 18.54 -14.77
CA SER A 35 -15.12 19.52 -15.81
C SER A 35 -16.60 19.92 -15.70
N GLY A 36 -17.47 18.95 -15.41
CA GLY A 36 -18.87 19.16 -15.10
C GLY A 36 -19.06 20.10 -13.90
N LEU A 37 -18.36 19.86 -12.79
CA LEU A 37 -18.39 20.72 -11.59
C LEU A 37 -17.91 22.14 -11.90
N LYS A 38 -16.81 22.30 -12.65
CA LYS A 38 -16.30 23.62 -13.07
C LYS A 38 -17.35 24.41 -13.86
N THR A 39 -17.98 23.75 -14.83
CA THR A 39 -19.04 24.35 -15.67
C THR A 39 -20.28 24.70 -14.85
N ALA A 40 -20.68 23.83 -13.93
CA ALA A 40 -21.81 24.07 -13.04
C ALA A 40 -21.56 25.26 -12.11
N ARG A 41 -20.39 25.33 -11.48
CA ARG A 41 -19.97 26.44 -10.61
C ARG A 41 -19.95 27.76 -11.36
N GLU A 42 -19.41 27.78 -12.58
CA GLU A 42 -19.38 28.99 -13.42
C GLU A 42 -20.79 29.46 -13.77
N ARG A 43 -21.70 28.56 -14.12
CA ARG A 43 -23.10 28.91 -14.36
C ARG A 43 -23.76 29.49 -13.11
N ALA A 44 -23.62 28.83 -11.96
CA ALA A 44 -24.18 29.30 -10.69
C ALA A 44 -23.63 30.69 -10.31
N ALA A 45 -22.33 30.93 -10.50
CA ALA A 45 -21.70 32.22 -10.24
C ALA A 45 -22.20 33.32 -11.18
N ASN A 46 -22.54 33.01 -12.43
CA ASN A 46 -23.10 33.98 -13.37
C ASN A 46 -24.57 34.32 -13.09
N GLU A 47 -25.31 33.40 -12.44
CA GLU A 47 -26.73 33.58 -12.09
C GLU A 47 -26.91 34.27 -10.73
N ALA A 48 -25.92 34.18 -9.83
CA ALA A 48 -25.98 34.74 -8.49
C ALA A 48 -25.76 36.27 -8.47
N ASP A 49 -26.53 36.97 -7.64
CA ASP A 49 -26.34 38.41 -7.38
C ASP A 49 -25.02 38.69 -6.62
N ASP A 50 -24.66 37.82 -5.66
CA ASP A 50 -23.36 37.80 -4.98
C ASP A 50 -22.74 36.39 -5.09
N PRO A 51 -21.84 36.17 -6.05
CA PRO A 51 -21.21 34.86 -6.26
C PRO A 51 -20.40 34.35 -5.06
N TYR A 52 -19.87 35.25 -4.22
CA TYR A 52 -19.10 34.85 -3.03
C TYR A 52 -20.02 34.51 -1.85
N GLY A 53 -21.22 35.09 -1.81
CA GLY A 53 -22.25 34.86 -0.81
C GLY A 53 -23.15 33.66 -1.11
N ASP A 54 -23.24 33.25 -2.38
CA ASP A 54 -24.19 32.23 -2.82
C ASP A 54 -23.84 30.84 -2.28
N PRO A 55 -24.78 30.15 -1.61
CA PRO A 55 -24.52 28.85 -1.00
C PRO A 55 -24.26 27.75 -2.03
N GLU A 56 -24.84 27.84 -3.23
CA GLU A 56 -24.65 26.84 -4.29
C GLU A 56 -23.26 27.00 -4.93
N VAL A 57 -22.81 28.24 -5.16
CA VAL A 57 -21.44 28.50 -5.64
C VAL A 57 -20.40 27.98 -4.65
N ARG A 58 -20.61 28.18 -3.34
CA ARG A 58 -19.72 27.64 -2.28
C ARG A 58 -19.71 26.12 -2.28
N ARG A 59 -20.89 25.49 -2.26
CA ARG A 59 -21.02 24.02 -2.29
C ARG A 59 -20.29 23.40 -3.49
N LEU A 60 -20.49 23.96 -4.69
CA LEU A 60 -19.82 23.50 -5.91
C LEU A 60 -18.31 23.76 -5.89
N THR A 61 -17.86 24.82 -5.22
CA THR A 61 -16.45 25.11 -5.04
C THR A 61 -15.79 24.07 -4.12
N ASP A 62 -16.40 23.82 -2.96
CA ASP A 62 -15.91 22.84 -1.97
C ASP A 62 -15.89 21.42 -2.57
N GLU A 63 -16.94 21.06 -3.32
CA GLU A 63 -17.05 19.77 -4.00
C GLU A 63 -16.00 19.62 -5.11
N LEU A 64 -15.74 20.69 -5.89
CA LEU A 64 -14.68 20.70 -6.91
C LEU A 64 -13.29 20.54 -6.29
N GLN A 65 -13.00 21.26 -5.21
CA GLN A 65 -11.72 21.15 -4.50
C GLN A 65 -11.54 19.74 -3.95
N SER A 66 -12.53 19.23 -3.22
CA SER A 66 -12.53 17.88 -2.65
C SER A 66 -12.35 16.81 -3.72
N ALA A 67 -13.06 16.90 -4.84
CA ALA A 67 -12.95 15.91 -5.92
C ALA A 67 -11.56 15.93 -6.55
N THR A 68 -10.99 17.13 -6.74
CA THR A 68 -9.64 17.30 -7.32
C THR A 68 -8.58 16.68 -6.39
N GLU A 69 -8.59 17.02 -5.11
CA GLU A 69 -7.64 16.50 -4.11
C GLU A 69 -7.72 14.97 -3.96
N VAL A 70 -8.94 14.41 -4.00
CA VAL A 70 -9.13 12.96 -3.93
C VAL A 70 -8.55 12.26 -5.15
N VAL A 71 -8.75 12.81 -6.36
CA VAL A 71 -8.19 12.22 -7.59
C VAL A 71 -6.66 12.35 -7.63
N GLU A 72 -6.12 13.51 -7.25
CA GLU A 72 -4.67 13.73 -7.20
C GLU A 72 -3.99 12.78 -6.21
N SER A 73 -4.47 12.71 -4.96
CA SER A 73 -3.90 11.81 -3.96
C SER A 73 -4.06 10.32 -4.34
N LEU A 74 -5.15 9.96 -5.02
CA LEU A 74 -5.32 8.60 -5.55
C LEU A 74 -4.29 8.30 -6.63
N TYR A 75 -4.07 9.23 -7.57
CA TYR A 75 -3.08 9.09 -8.63
C TYR A 75 -1.66 8.94 -8.07
N GLU A 76 -1.25 9.79 -7.12
CA GLU A 76 0.08 9.74 -6.51
C GLU A 76 0.36 8.38 -5.85
N ARG A 77 -0.62 7.89 -5.08
CA ARG A 77 -0.51 6.58 -4.42
C ARG A 77 -0.37 5.44 -5.43
N ARG A 78 -1.15 5.49 -6.52
CA ARG A 78 -1.14 4.45 -7.57
C ARG A 78 0.11 4.49 -8.42
N VAL A 79 0.62 5.67 -8.77
CA VAL A 79 1.89 5.82 -9.50
C VAL A 79 3.03 5.15 -8.75
N GLY A 80 3.09 5.28 -7.42
CA GLY A 80 4.09 4.57 -6.62
C GLY A 80 4.04 3.04 -6.82
N LYS A 81 2.84 2.46 -6.83
CA LYS A 81 2.63 1.03 -7.10
C LYS A 81 2.98 0.64 -8.53
N VAL A 82 2.59 1.45 -9.51
CA VAL A 82 2.94 1.27 -10.93
C VAL A 82 4.45 1.22 -11.11
N VAL A 83 5.18 2.17 -10.53
CA VAL A 83 6.65 2.23 -10.59
C VAL A 83 7.30 1.01 -9.93
N LYS A 84 6.78 0.57 -8.77
CA LYS A 84 7.23 -0.64 -8.09
C LYS A 84 7.06 -1.88 -8.98
N HIS A 85 5.88 -2.05 -9.56
CA HIS A 85 5.60 -3.18 -10.45
C HIS A 85 6.40 -3.12 -11.75
N ALA A 86 6.60 -1.93 -12.33
CA ALA A 86 7.43 -1.75 -13.52
C ALA A 86 8.89 -2.15 -13.24
N SER A 87 9.41 -1.79 -12.06
CA SER A 87 10.75 -2.18 -11.63
C SER A 87 10.90 -3.70 -11.49
N PHE A 88 9.89 -4.38 -10.97
CA PHE A 88 9.86 -5.85 -10.89
C PHE A 88 9.76 -6.50 -12.27
N ALA A 89 8.86 -6.01 -13.13
CA ALA A 89 8.71 -6.50 -14.50
C ALA A 89 10.00 -6.33 -15.33
N ALA A 90 10.68 -5.19 -15.20
CA ALA A 90 11.95 -4.94 -15.87
C ALA A 90 13.09 -5.86 -15.39
N ALA A 91 12.98 -6.40 -14.17
CA ALA A 91 13.89 -7.39 -13.60
C ALA A 91 13.46 -8.85 -13.84
N ASP A 92 12.44 -9.07 -14.67
CA ASP A 92 11.81 -10.37 -14.96
C ASP A 92 11.34 -11.09 -13.68
N MET A 93 10.94 -10.32 -12.66
CA MET A 93 10.36 -10.81 -11.42
C MET A 93 8.82 -10.89 -11.53
N PRO A 94 8.18 -11.76 -10.73
CA PRO A 94 6.72 -11.77 -10.61
C PRO A 94 6.19 -10.38 -10.23
N HIS A 95 5.15 -9.94 -10.93
CA HIS A 95 4.51 -8.65 -10.72
C HIS A 95 3.01 -8.78 -10.96
N ASP A 96 2.25 -7.89 -10.33
CA ASP A 96 0.82 -7.74 -10.57
C ASP A 96 0.62 -6.47 -11.42
N SER A 97 -0.12 -6.60 -12.51
CA SER A 97 -0.50 -5.49 -13.40
C SER A 97 -2.01 -5.46 -13.64
N GLU A 98 -2.77 -6.23 -12.87
CA GLU A 98 -4.23 -6.19 -12.93
C GLU A 98 -4.76 -4.86 -12.37
N GLY A 99 -5.84 -4.36 -12.96
CA GLY A 99 -6.49 -3.13 -12.49
C GLY A 99 -5.80 -1.82 -12.86
N LEU A 100 -4.84 -1.84 -13.79
CA LEU A 100 -4.29 -0.64 -14.42
C LEU A 100 -5.34 0.03 -15.33
N THR A 101 -5.44 1.34 -15.19
CA THR A 101 -6.16 2.20 -16.14
C THR A 101 -5.43 2.29 -17.48
N ASP A 102 -6.08 2.86 -18.51
CA ASP A 102 -5.44 3.08 -19.82
C ASP A 102 -4.17 3.94 -19.69
N GLU A 103 -4.26 5.03 -18.92
CA GLU A 103 -3.15 5.95 -18.70
C GLU A 103 -2.01 5.30 -17.90
N GLU A 104 -2.33 4.51 -16.87
CA GLU A 104 -1.32 3.82 -16.07
C GLU A 104 -0.65 2.68 -16.82
N ARG A 105 -1.38 1.98 -17.70
CA ARG A 105 -0.82 0.92 -18.55
C ARG A 105 0.21 1.48 -19.52
N ALA A 106 -0.09 2.60 -20.16
CA ALA A 106 0.87 3.30 -21.01
C ALA A 106 2.11 3.73 -20.22
N LEU A 107 1.94 4.30 -19.03
CA LEU A 107 3.05 4.66 -18.14
C LEU A 107 3.88 3.44 -17.73
N PHE A 108 3.23 2.33 -17.38
CA PHE A 108 3.88 1.09 -16.98
C PHE A 108 4.78 0.55 -18.10
N ASP A 109 4.24 0.43 -19.32
CA ASP A 109 4.98 -0.08 -20.47
C ASP A 109 6.21 0.79 -20.77
N ASP A 110 6.05 2.10 -20.77
CA ASP A 110 7.13 3.07 -20.97
C ASP A 110 8.23 2.94 -19.89
N LEU A 111 7.84 2.78 -18.62
CA LEU A 111 8.78 2.61 -17.52
C LEU A 111 9.56 1.28 -17.63
N VAL A 112 8.89 0.18 -17.95
CA VAL A 112 9.53 -1.13 -18.12
C VAL A 112 10.56 -1.09 -19.23
N GLU A 113 10.21 -0.51 -20.39
CA GLU A 113 11.14 -0.34 -21.52
C GLU A 113 12.35 0.49 -21.09
N ARG A 114 12.12 1.65 -20.47
CA ARG A 114 13.19 2.57 -20.07
C ARG A 114 14.15 1.95 -19.04
N ILE A 115 13.63 1.19 -18.09
CA ILE A 115 14.45 0.52 -17.07
C ILE A 115 15.29 -0.60 -17.71
N ARG A 116 14.72 -1.40 -18.62
CA ARG A 116 15.45 -2.46 -19.34
C ARG A 116 16.57 -1.90 -20.21
N ASP A 117 16.29 -0.84 -20.95
CA ASP A 117 17.27 -0.14 -21.78
C ASP A 117 18.43 0.40 -20.93
N SER A 118 18.11 1.07 -19.82
CA SER A 118 19.10 1.59 -18.88
C SER A 118 20.00 0.46 -18.35
N ARG A 119 19.39 -0.65 -17.92
CA ARG A 119 20.13 -1.83 -17.43
C ARG A 119 21.04 -2.42 -18.50
N SER A 120 20.57 -2.56 -19.74
CA SER A 120 21.37 -3.08 -20.84
C SER A 120 22.57 -2.18 -21.14
N GLN A 121 22.38 -0.85 -21.15
CA GLN A 121 23.46 0.11 -21.37
C GLN A 121 24.50 0.07 -20.26
N VAL A 122 24.05 0.05 -18.99
CA VAL A 122 24.95 0.03 -17.82
C VAL A 122 25.75 -1.27 -17.78
N LEU A 123 25.10 -2.42 -17.95
CA LEU A 123 25.78 -3.71 -17.91
C LEU A 123 26.67 -3.93 -19.14
N GLY A 124 26.24 -3.50 -20.33
CA GLY A 124 27.05 -3.57 -21.55
C GLY A 124 28.34 -2.76 -21.44
N ALA A 125 28.28 -1.56 -20.85
CA ALA A 125 29.49 -0.75 -20.61
C ALA A 125 30.48 -1.42 -19.63
N LEU A 126 29.99 -2.18 -18.65
CA LEU A 126 30.83 -2.93 -17.72
C LEU A 126 31.50 -4.14 -18.40
N GLU A 127 30.79 -4.82 -19.30
CA GLU A 127 31.34 -5.93 -20.09
C GLU A 127 32.40 -5.45 -21.10
N GLU A 128 32.18 -4.31 -21.75
CA GLU A 128 33.17 -3.68 -22.64
C GLU A 128 34.40 -3.18 -21.88
N SER A 129 34.21 -2.63 -20.67
CA SER A 129 35.32 -2.19 -19.81
C SER A 129 36.11 -3.36 -19.21
N GLY A 130 35.46 -4.51 -18.96
CA GLY A 130 36.09 -5.75 -18.48
C GLY A 130 36.78 -6.57 -19.58
N SER A 131 36.36 -6.39 -20.84
CA SER A 131 36.96 -7.02 -22.02
C SER A 131 38.06 -6.17 -22.66
N GLY A 132 38.61 -5.21 -21.91
CA GLY A 132 39.85 -4.49 -22.22
C GLY A 132 41.06 -5.43 -22.16
N GLU A 133 41.10 -6.37 -23.10
CA GLU A 133 42.27 -7.14 -23.43
C GLU A 133 43.41 -6.17 -23.74
N ALA A 134 44.54 -6.44 -23.10
CA ALA A 134 45.81 -5.77 -23.32
C ALA A 134 46.24 -5.95 -24.78
N THR A 135 45.76 -5.11 -25.70
CA THR A 135 46.47 -4.88 -26.96
C THR A 135 47.66 -3.99 -26.64
N ASP A 136 48.75 -4.67 -26.32
CA ASP A 136 50.15 -4.29 -26.53
C ASP A 136 50.31 -3.02 -27.39
N ARG A 137 50.50 -1.88 -26.73
CA ARG A 137 51.16 -0.72 -27.30
C ARG A 137 52.61 -0.68 -26.81
N SER A 138 53.40 -1.68 -27.19
CA SER A 138 54.85 -1.55 -27.25
C SER A 138 55.23 -0.73 -28.48
N ALA A 139 55.31 0.59 -28.30
CA ALA A 139 56.15 1.46 -29.12
C ALA A 139 56.48 2.74 -28.33
N ALA A 140 57.57 2.69 -27.57
CA ALA A 140 58.36 3.82 -27.10
C ALA A 140 59.82 3.33 -27.04
N PRO A 141 60.87 4.16 -27.25
CA PRO A 141 60.94 5.53 -26.73
C PRO A 141 61.64 6.59 -27.63
N ASP A 142 61.42 7.87 -27.35
CA ASP A 142 62.54 8.77 -27.04
C ASP A 142 62.06 10.01 -26.25
N ALA A 143 62.82 10.35 -25.22
CA ALA A 143 62.69 11.52 -24.33
C ALA A 143 63.79 12.56 -24.73
N PRO A 144 63.90 13.82 -24.19
CA PRO A 144 63.84 14.12 -22.75
C PRO A 144 63.26 15.49 -22.29
N THR A 145 62.82 15.49 -21.01
CA THR A 145 63.07 16.45 -19.91
C THR A 145 62.82 17.96 -20.10
N GLU A 146 61.90 18.52 -19.29
CA GLU A 146 62.23 19.57 -18.29
C GLU A 146 61.12 19.72 -17.23
N ALA A 147 61.52 19.76 -15.96
CA ALA A 147 60.74 20.23 -14.81
C ALA A 147 61.50 21.43 -14.22
N PRO A 148 60.85 22.41 -13.54
CA PRO A 148 60.50 22.20 -12.14
C PRO A 148 59.21 22.89 -11.62
N GLU A 149 58.79 22.41 -10.45
CA GLU A 149 57.79 22.90 -9.48
C GLU A 149 58.10 24.31 -8.90
N PRO A 150 57.18 25.01 -8.15
CA PRO A 150 56.45 24.48 -6.97
C PRO A 150 55.00 24.98 -6.70
N ALA A 151 54.36 24.29 -5.74
CA ALA A 151 53.04 24.55 -5.14
C ALA A 151 52.97 25.88 -4.33
N PRO A 152 51.79 26.37 -3.87
CA PRO A 152 51.14 25.78 -2.68
C PRO A 152 49.60 25.84 -2.59
N GLU A 153 49.11 25.14 -1.56
CA GLU A 153 47.95 25.45 -0.68
C GLU A 153 46.55 24.83 -0.90
N ARG A 154 46.19 24.08 0.16
CA ARG A 154 44.94 23.42 0.51
C ARG A 154 43.80 24.43 0.72
N ARG A 155 42.58 24.02 0.40
CA ARG A 155 41.36 24.48 1.08
C ARG A 155 40.47 23.28 1.37
N GLU A 156 40.21 23.06 2.65
CA GLU A 156 39.15 22.20 3.16
C GLU A 156 37.80 22.93 3.08
N PRO A 157 36.69 22.20 2.98
CA PRO A 157 35.44 22.63 3.58
C PRO A 157 35.06 21.69 4.74
N THR A 158 35.04 22.26 5.95
CA THR A 158 34.09 21.95 7.03
C THR A 158 32.66 22.20 6.48
N ASP A 159 31.54 21.64 6.92
CA ASP A 159 31.05 20.99 8.15
C ASP A 159 29.71 20.31 7.76
N GLY A 160 29.25 19.30 8.51
CA GLY A 160 27.93 18.72 8.31
C GLY A 160 27.68 17.42 9.06
N SER A 161 27.59 17.51 10.39
CA SER A 161 27.09 16.43 11.27
C SER A 161 25.76 15.84 10.79
N GLY A 162 25.73 14.53 10.57
CA GLY A 162 24.52 13.72 10.45
C GLY A 162 24.71 12.43 11.24
N ASP A 163 23.85 12.21 12.23
CA ASP A 163 23.78 11.00 13.06
C ASP A 163 23.68 9.72 12.20
N PRO A 164 24.34 8.61 12.57
CA PRO A 164 24.21 7.36 11.83
C PRO A 164 22.88 6.67 12.18
N LEU A 165 21.97 6.61 11.20
CA LEU A 165 20.77 5.76 11.25
C LEU A 165 21.17 4.27 11.23
N PRO A 166 20.40 3.38 11.88
CA PRO A 166 20.69 1.94 11.90
C PRO A 166 20.57 1.34 10.49
N ALA A 167 21.55 0.52 10.11
CA ALA A 167 21.52 -0.23 8.86
C ALA A 167 20.41 -1.29 8.91
N SER A 168 19.39 -1.13 8.08
CA SER A 168 18.48 -2.20 7.67
C SER A 168 19.05 -2.88 6.41
N ASP A 169 19.22 -4.20 6.47
CA ASP A 169 19.88 -5.02 5.44
C ASP A 169 18.98 -5.33 4.22
N ASP A 170 18.03 -4.47 3.85
CA ASP A 170 17.15 -4.67 2.69
C ASP A 170 17.32 -3.56 1.61
N PRO A 171 17.93 -3.87 0.46
CA PRO A 171 18.13 -2.89 -0.61
C PRO A 171 16.82 -2.47 -1.32
N ALA A 172 15.73 -3.23 -1.17
CA ALA A 172 14.43 -2.90 -1.76
C ALA A 172 13.64 -1.90 -0.90
N GLY A 173 13.79 -1.94 0.43
CA GLY A 173 13.20 -0.95 1.34
C GLY A 173 13.74 0.47 1.10
N MET A 174 15.05 0.57 0.85
CA MET A 174 15.76 1.84 0.60
C MET A 174 15.22 2.61 -0.63
N LEU A 175 14.78 1.91 -1.68
CA LEU A 175 14.22 2.54 -2.89
C LEU A 175 12.81 3.08 -2.68
N ALA A 176 12.01 2.43 -1.82
CA ALA A 176 10.67 2.89 -1.47
C ALA A 176 10.70 4.11 -0.54
N GLU A 177 11.66 4.14 0.40
CA GLU A 177 11.81 5.21 1.38
C GLU A 177 12.45 6.47 0.77
N ALA A 178 13.40 6.31 -0.17
CA ALA A 178 14.02 7.42 -0.88
C ALA A 178 13.09 8.14 -1.88
N MET A 179 11.99 7.51 -2.30
CA MET A 179 11.01 8.06 -3.26
C MET A 179 9.71 8.53 -2.60
N GLY A 180 9.71 8.78 -1.28
CA GLY A 180 8.63 9.48 -0.59
C GLY A 180 7.45 8.60 -0.17
N GLY A 181 7.65 7.29 0.01
CA GLY A 181 6.67 6.39 0.65
C GLY A 181 6.61 6.54 2.18
N GLY A 182 6.87 7.73 2.72
CA GLY A 182 6.77 8.00 4.15
C GLY A 182 5.31 7.95 4.59
N GLN A 183 5.06 7.28 5.72
CA GLN A 183 3.78 7.37 6.40
C GLN A 183 3.48 8.85 6.70
N ASP A 184 2.48 9.41 6.03
CA ASP A 184 1.98 10.74 6.34
C ASP A 184 1.31 10.72 7.73
N ASP A 185 2.10 11.07 8.75
CA ASP A 185 1.59 11.69 9.97
C ASP A 185 1.11 13.10 9.61
N ASP A 186 -0.19 13.24 9.29
CA ASP A 186 -0.81 14.55 9.12
C ASP A 186 -0.97 15.25 10.49
N PRO A 187 -0.56 16.52 10.64
CA PRO A 187 -0.68 17.25 11.90
C PRO A 187 -2.15 17.54 12.22
N ARG A 188 -2.56 17.17 13.44
CA ARG A 188 -3.85 17.54 14.03
C ARG A 188 -4.02 19.06 14.02
N VAL A 189 -4.96 19.53 13.18
CA VAL A 189 -5.47 20.90 13.24
C VAL A 189 -6.50 20.95 14.37
N ASP A 190 -6.16 21.67 15.43
CA ASP A 190 -7.04 22.02 16.54
C ASP A 190 -8.13 22.98 16.04
N GLY A 191 -9.39 22.52 16.14
CA GLY A 191 -10.58 23.26 15.72
C GLY A 191 -11.73 22.84 16.61
N GLY A 192 -11.83 23.47 17.78
CA GLY A 192 -12.93 23.24 18.71
C GLY A 192 -14.23 23.84 18.20
N GLU A 193 -15.29 23.02 18.16
CA GLU A 193 -16.67 23.50 18.22
C GLU A 193 -17.49 22.62 19.18
N THR A 194 -18.27 23.34 19.98
CA THR A 194 -19.14 22.86 21.05
C THR A 194 -20.47 22.41 20.46
N GLU A 195 -20.98 21.23 20.82
CA GLU A 195 -22.36 20.83 20.52
C GLU A 195 -23.15 20.55 21.82
N PRO A 196 -24.45 20.95 21.92
CA PRO A 196 -25.20 21.05 23.17
C PRO A 196 -25.89 19.73 23.59
N PRO A 197 -26.43 19.63 24.84
CA PRO A 197 -26.99 18.38 25.34
C PRO A 197 -28.45 18.17 24.93
N ALA A 198 -28.78 16.93 24.53
CA ALA A 198 -30.15 16.45 24.36
C ALA A 198 -30.62 15.63 25.59
N PRO A 199 -31.93 15.63 25.91
CA PRO A 199 -32.45 15.16 27.19
C PRO A 199 -32.82 13.67 27.21
N GLY A 200 -32.95 13.14 28.43
CA GLY A 200 -33.18 11.73 28.73
C GLY A 200 -34.54 11.14 28.33
N GLY A 201 -34.57 9.82 28.43
CA GLY A 201 -35.76 8.98 28.32
C GLY A 201 -35.45 7.61 28.88
N GLU A 202 -36.17 7.27 29.94
CA GLU A 202 -36.18 5.97 30.62
C GLU A 202 -36.61 4.84 29.67
N HIS A 203 -36.25 3.59 29.99
CA HIS A 203 -37.09 2.38 29.96
C HIS A 203 -36.26 1.08 29.79
N ASP A 204 -36.09 0.35 30.89
CA ASP A 204 -36.07 -1.12 30.91
C ASP A 204 -37.45 -1.66 30.48
N PRO A 205 -37.54 -2.84 29.82
CA PRO A 205 -37.62 -4.05 30.62
C PRO A 205 -36.92 -5.30 30.05
N VAL A 206 -36.58 -6.12 31.03
CA VAL A 206 -36.21 -7.53 31.03
C VAL A 206 -37.25 -8.49 30.40
N THR A 207 -36.70 -9.65 30.02
CA THR A 207 -37.28 -11.01 29.90
C THR A 207 -37.83 -11.46 28.55
N SER A 208 -37.23 -12.54 28.04
CA SER A 208 -37.93 -13.69 27.48
C SER A 208 -37.00 -14.91 27.53
N ASP A 209 -37.22 -15.74 28.55
CA ASP A 209 -36.91 -17.17 28.52
C ASP A 209 -38.15 -17.86 27.92
N GLU A 210 -37.99 -18.67 26.88
CA GLU A 210 -38.43 -20.07 26.93
C GLU A 210 -38.07 -20.84 25.66
N ARG A 211 -37.64 -22.07 25.93
CA ARG A 211 -37.23 -23.13 25.01
C ARG A 211 -38.44 -23.89 24.43
N ALA A 212 -38.23 -24.56 23.30
CA ALA A 212 -38.59 -25.97 23.00
C ALA A 212 -38.74 -26.16 21.48
N ALA A 213 -37.83 -26.88 20.81
CA ALA A 213 -37.79 -28.35 20.64
C ALA A 213 -38.45 -28.82 19.33
N GLY A 214 -37.71 -29.59 18.52
CA GLY A 214 -38.25 -30.28 17.33
C GLY A 214 -37.19 -31.06 16.55
N ASN A 215 -37.09 -32.36 16.85
CA ASN A 215 -36.18 -33.38 16.27
C ASN A 215 -36.44 -33.75 14.79
N GLY A 216 -35.41 -34.32 14.14
CA GLY A 216 -35.55 -35.36 13.08
C GLY A 216 -34.35 -35.43 12.12
N ARG A 217 -33.30 -36.23 12.40
CA ARG A 217 -33.03 -37.62 11.94
C ARG A 217 -32.67 -37.77 10.44
N GLY A 218 -31.39 -38.07 10.15
CA GLY A 218 -30.74 -38.30 8.82
C GLY A 218 -31.10 -39.62 8.11
N PRO A 219 -30.19 -40.38 7.43
CA PRO A 219 -28.82 -40.13 6.92
C PRO A 219 -28.62 -40.54 5.42
N GLY A 220 -27.43 -40.30 4.82
CA GLY A 220 -27.03 -40.90 3.53
C GLY A 220 -25.68 -40.42 2.96
N VAL A 221 -24.77 -41.36 2.70
CA VAL A 221 -23.40 -41.30 2.08
C VAL A 221 -23.37 -42.42 1.00
N PRO A 222 -22.47 -42.54 -0.02
CA PRO A 222 -21.25 -41.80 -0.46
C PRO A 222 -21.19 -41.47 -1.99
N ASP A 223 -20.11 -40.80 -2.43
CA ASP A 223 -19.17 -41.16 -3.54
C ASP A 223 -18.30 -39.92 -3.86
N ASP A 224 -17.02 -39.87 -3.48
CA ASP A 224 -15.79 -40.34 -4.17
C ASP A 224 -15.44 -39.55 -5.45
N GLU A 225 -14.42 -38.68 -5.37
CA GLU A 225 -13.22 -38.67 -6.23
C GLU A 225 -12.31 -37.45 -5.91
N THR A 226 -11.12 -37.75 -5.34
CA THR A 226 -9.75 -37.24 -5.65
C THR A 226 -9.58 -35.83 -6.27
N ALA A 227 -8.61 -34.96 -5.97
CA ALA A 227 -7.31 -34.93 -5.28
C ALA A 227 -7.01 -33.40 -5.05
N GLU A 228 -6.10 -32.85 -4.24
CA GLU A 228 -4.69 -33.14 -3.93
C GLU A 228 -4.36 -32.46 -2.58
N ARG A 229 -3.51 -33.12 -1.78
CA ARG A 229 -2.78 -32.49 -0.67
C ARG A 229 -1.50 -31.85 -1.23
N PRO A 230 -1.05 -30.72 -0.68
CA PRO A 230 0.35 -30.58 -0.33
C PRO A 230 0.51 -30.61 1.18
N ASP A 231 1.34 -31.56 1.60
CA ASP A 231 1.82 -31.75 2.96
C ASP A 231 2.77 -30.60 3.36
N ALA A 232 2.87 -30.44 4.67
CA ALA A 232 3.59 -29.47 5.48
C ALA A 232 4.99 -29.05 4.99
N GLY A 233 5.34 -27.79 5.30
CA GLY A 233 6.75 -27.39 5.33
C GLY A 233 7.08 -25.90 5.43
N ALA A 234 6.26 -25.05 6.05
CA ALA A 234 6.68 -23.69 6.36
C ALA A 234 7.37 -23.65 7.73
N ARG A 235 8.67 -23.39 7.71
CA ARG A 235 9.50 -23.13 8.90
C ARG A 235 8.94 -21.91 9.65
N PRO A 236 9.03 -21.85 10.99
CA PRO A 236 8.62 -20.66 11.71
C PRO A 236 9.66 -19.56 11.44
N ASP A 237 9.34 -18.67 10.52
CA ASP A 237 9.94 -17.33 10.51
C ASP A 237 9.34 -16.60 11.73
N ASP A 238 10.08 -16.67 12.85
CA ASP A 238 9.81 -15.94 14.08
C ASP A 238 9.99 -14.43 13.81
N ASP A 239 8.90 -13.77 13.46
CA ASP A 239 8.81 -12.31 13.53
C ASP A 239 8.65 -11.92 15.01
N PRO A 240 9.62 -11.21 15.64
CA PRO A 240 9.70 -11.04 17.09
C PRO A 240 8.70 -10.03 17.68
N ALA A 241 7.76 -9.51 16.90
CA ALA A 241 6.96 -8.33 17.28
C ALA A 241 5.66 -8.64 18.06
N ALA A 242 5.21 -9.89 18.16
CA ALA A 242 3.99 -10.23 18.92
C ALA A 242 4.22 -11.45 19.83
N GLU A 243 3.93 -11.31 21.13
CA GLU A 243 3.94 -12.42 22.07
C GLU A 243 2.94 -13.49 21.58
N ARG A 244 3.42 -14.65 21.10
CA ARG A 244 2.55 -15.71 20.57
C ARG A 244 2.13 -16.66 21.67
N THR A 245 0.86 -17.04 21.66
CA THR A 245 0.26 -18.02 22.59
C THR A 245 -0.27 -19.20 21.79
N THR A 246 0.13 -20.41 22.15
CA THR A 246 -0.44 -21.64 21.58
C THR A 246 -1.77 -21.94 22.27
N VAL A 247 -2.83 -22.06 21.47
CA VAL A 247 -4.18 -22.37 21.94
C VAL A 247 -4.76 -23.55 21.17
N ARG A 248 -5.61 -24.34 21.82
CA ARG A 248 -6.48 -25.33 21.20
C ARG A 248 -7.87 -24.71 21.00
N ILE A 249 -8.36 -24.69 19.79
CA ILE A 249 -9.67 -24.16 19.44
C ILE A 249 -10.76 -25.15 19.88
N THR A 250 -11.77 -24.69 20.60
CA THR A 250 -12.86 -25.54 21.15
C THR A 250 -14.17 -25.37 20.40
N ALA A 251 -14.31 -24.32 19.59
CA ALA A 251 -15.49 -24.03 18.79
C ALA A 251 -15.08 -23.61 17.37
N ASP A 252 -15.93 -23.89 16.37
CA ASP A 252 -15.68 -23.44 14.99
C ASP A 252 -15.89 -21.92 14.93
N VAL A 253 -14.80 -21.18 14.70
CA VAL A 253 -14.79 -19.71 14.64
C VAL A 253 -14.71 -19.21 13.20
N GLY A 254 -14.18 -20.03 12.29
CA GLY A 254 -13.95 -19.64 10.89
C GLY A 254 -12.63 -18.88 10.71
N GLU A 255 -12.58 -17.97 9.74
CA GLU A 255 -11.37 -17.19 9.45
C GLU A 255 -11.32 -15.90 10.27
N ILE A 256 -10.21 -15.70 10.98
CA ILE A 256 -9.91 -14.49 11.74
C ILE A 256 -8.67 -13.80 11.18
N TYR A 257 -8.60 -12.49 11.33
CA TYR A 257 -7.44 -11.70 10.94
C TYR A 257 -6.65 -11.28 12.19
N GLY A 258 -5.34 -11.52 12.18
CA GLY A 258 -4.48 -11.23 13.32
C GLY A 258 -3.83 -9.86 13.26
N VAL A 259 -3.44 -9.34 14.44
CA VAL A 259 -2.63 -8.11 14.59
C VAL A 259 -1.24 -8.19 13.94
N ASP A 260 -0.82 -9.39 13.51
CA ASP A 260 0.40 -9.64 12.74
C ASP A 260 0.14 -9.68 11.23
N ASP A 261 -0.97 -9.09 10.78
CA ASP A 261 -1.43 -9.02 9.39
C ASP A 261 -1.63 -10.39 8.71
N ARG A 262 -1.79 -11.45 9.50
CA ARG A 262 -2.00 -12.82 9.03
C ARG A 262 -3.44 -13.29 9.24
N SER A 263 -3.98 -13.96 8.23
CA SER A 263 -5.26 -14.69 8.35
C SER A 263 -5.06 -16.06 8.96
N TYR A 264 -5.91 -16.42 9.92
CA TYR A 264 -5.96 -17.73 10.56
C TYR A 264 -7.33 -18.34 10.39
N ARG A 265 -7.39 -19.53 9.80
CA ARG A 265 -8.61 -20.33 9.75
C ARG A 265 -8.64 -21.23 10.99
N LEU A 266 -9.65 -21.05 11.83
CA LEU A 266 -9.80 -21.72 13.12
C LEU A 266 -11.00 -22.66 13.10
N GLU A 267 -10.71 -23.95 13.06
CA GLU A 267 -11.69 -25.03 13.14
C GLU A 267 -11.63 -25.68 14.54
N ALA A 268 -12.73 -26.29 14.98
CA ALA A 268 -12.78 -26.94 16.29
C ALA A 268 -11.75 -28.08 16.40
N GLU A 269 -11.11 -28.20 17.57
CA GLU A 269 -10.00 -29.11 17.90
C GLU A 269 -8.65 -28.80 17.22
N ASP A 270 -8.53 -27.68 16.51
CA ASP A 270 -7.25 -27.26 15.94
C ASP A 270 -6.30 -26.66 17.00
N VAL A 271 -4.98 -26.88 16.84
CA VAL A 271 -3.96 -26.34 17.74
C VAL A 271 -3.09 -25.35 16.97
N VAL A 272 -3.31 -24.07 17.25
CA VAL A 272 -2.72 -22.96 16.48
C VAL A 272 -1.97 -22.01 17.40
N SER A 273 -0.84 -21.49 16.92
CA SER A 273 -0.10 -20.43 17.61
C SER A 273 -0.55 -19.06 17.10
N LEU A 274 -1.28 -18.33 17.93
CA LEU A 274 -1.85 -17.03 17.60
C LEU A 274 -1.15 -15.92 18.39
N PRO A 275 -1.11 -14.68 17.87
CA PRO A 275 -0.76 -13.51 18.68
C PRO A 275 -1.61 -13.43 19.96
N ALA A 276 -1.01 -13.05 21.10
CA ALA A 276 -1.66 -13.01 22.40
C ALA A 276 -2.94 -12.17 22.40
N ASP A 277 -2.92 -11.05 21.69
CA ASP A 277 -4.06 -10.13 21.56
C ASP A 277 -5.27 -10.77 20.88
N ASN A 278 -5.04 -11.72 19.95
CA ASN A 278 -6.12 -12.46 19.28
C ASN A 278 -6.55 -13.68 20.10
N ALA A 279 -5.62 -14.30 20.83
CA ALA A 279 -5.89 -15.47 21.64
C ALA A 279 -6.70 -15.14 22.90
N ALA A 280 -6.48 -13.97 23.53
CA ALA A 280 -7.14 -13.61 24.78
C ALA A 280 -8.68 -13.56 24.66
N PRO A 281 -9.30 -12.89 23.67
CA PRO A 281 -10.75 -12.87 23.50
C PRO A 281 -11.35 -14.25 23.20
N LEU A 282 -10.60 -15.15 22.55
CA LEU A 282 -11.06 -16.51 22.24
C LEU A 282 -11.09 -17.39 23.50
N VAL A 283 -10.11 -17.22 24.39
CA VAL A 283 -10.08 -17.92 25.68
C VAL A 283 -11.16 -17.38 26.63
N GLU A 284 -11.39 -16.06 26.67
CA GLU A 284 -12.43 -15.46 27.51
C GLU A 284 -13.86 -15.90 27.12
N LYS A 285 -14.08 -16.23 25.84
CA LYS A 285 -15.37 -16.67 25.30
C LYS A 285 -15.52 -18.20 25.24
N ASP A 286 -14.62 -18.95 25.87
CA ASP A 286 -14.56 -20.42 25.83
C ASP A 286 -14.49 -21.00 24.40
N ALA A 287 -14.00 -20.21 23.44
CA ALA A 287 -13.82 -20.60 22.03
C ALA A 287 -12.40 -21.15 21.76
N ALA A 288 -11.47 -20.99 22.71
CA ALA A 288 -10.16 -21.61 22.71
C ALA A 288 -9.66 -21.87 24.13
N GLU A 289 -8.75 -22.82 24.31
CA GLU A 289 -8.09 -23.15 25.57
C GLU A 289 -6.57 -23.01 25.41
N ARG A 290 -5.91 -22.32 26.36
CA ARG A 290 -4.44 -22.15 26.33
C ARG A 290 -3.74 -23.47 26.69
N LEU A 291 -2.70 -23.82 25.95
CA LEU A 291 -1.84 -24.98 26.19
C LEU A 291 -0.54 -24.61 26.93
#